data_AF-A0A482VNT8-F1
#
_entry.id   AF-A0A482VNT8-F1
#
_cell.length_a   1.000
_cell.length_b   1.000
_cell.length_c   1.000
_cell.angle_alpha   90.00
_cell.angle_beta   90.00
_cell.angle_gamma   90.00
#
_symmetry.space_group_name_H-M   'P 1'
#
loop_
_entity.id
_entity.type
_entity.pdbx_description
1 polymer ?
#
loop_
_entity_poly.entity_id
_entity_poly.type
_entity_poly.pdbx_seq_one_letter_code
_entity_poly.pdbx_strand_id
1 'polypeptide(L)'
;TIYSVLKKTLNVKQNVDIAKFLKFVPYLKNKCIDYRPKKSKVLTKTEIEKFVQEALEKKFLLMKIILIMGIYGACRRVELLKLTINDIEEKSSAVIVKIQNSKTHSQRTFVISNPIHIQLCRKYYILRSAYITNLRLFNKYVNGKCVN
;
A
#
# COMPACT_ATOMS: atom_id res chain seq x y z
N THR A 1 5.71 -15.21 13.03
CA THR A 1 6.00 -15.52 14.45
C THR A 1 6.93 -16.72 14.52
N ILE A 2 7.73 -16.86 15.59
CA ILE A 2 8.63 -18.00 15.83
C ILE A 2 7.88 -19.34 15.67
N TYR A 3 6.67 -19.44 16.24
CA TYR A 3 5.80 -20.62 16.10
C TYR A 3 5.49 -20.99 14.64
N SER A 4 5.10 -20.02 13.80
CA SER A 4 4.76 -20.29 12.39
C SER A 4 5.96 -20.75 11.57
N VAL A 5 7.15 -20.19 11.86
CA VAL A 5 8.40 -20.61 11.21
C VAL A 5 8.77 -22.02 11.66
N LEU A 6 8.76 -22.30 12.96
CA LEU A 6 9.01 -23.64 13.49
C LEU A 6 8.03 -24.68 12.93
N LYS A 7 6.72 -24.36 12.93
CA LYS A 7 5.68 -25.26 12.39
C LYS A 7 5.98 -25.66 10.96
N LYS A 8 6.32 -24.67 10.12
CA LYS A 8 6.61 -24.91 8.71
C LYS A 8 7.90 -25.72 8.54
N THR A 9 8.97 -25.37 9.26
CA THR A 9 10.27 -26.04 9.15
C THR A 9 10.22 -27.48 9.60
N LEU A 10 9.60 -27.76 10.76
CA LEU A 10 9.49 -29.12 11.30
C LEU A 10 8.58 -30.00 10.46
N ASN A 11 7.48 -29.44 9.93
CA ASN A 11 6.61 -30.16 9.02
C ASN A 11 7.32 -30.51 7.70
N VAL A 12 8.03 -29.56 7.08
CA VAL A 12 8.70 -29.79 5.79
C VAL A 12 9.95 -30.68 5.92
N LYS A 13 10.79 -30.46 6.93
CA LYS A 13 12.10 -31.13 7.04
C LYS A 13 12.06 -32.43 7.84
N GLN A 14 11.12 -32.55 8.77
CA GLN A 14 11.08 -33.66 9.73
C GLN A 14 9.71 -34.35 9.75
N ASN A 15 8.74 -33.90 8.94
CA ASN A 15 7.37 -34.42 8.92
C ASN A 15 6.69 -34.41 10.30
N VAL A 16 7.06 -33.44 11.14
CA VAL A 16 6.50 -33.27 12.49
C VAL A 16 5.46 -32.15 12.49
N ASP A 17 4.21 -32.51 12.77
CA ASP A 17 3.14 -31.53 13.01
C ASP A 17 3.11 -31.11 14.48
N ILE A 18 3.71 -29.95 14.75
CA ILE A 18 3.77 -29.44 16.12
C ILE A 18 2.42 -28.99 16.69
N ALA A 19 1.37 -28.89 15.86
CA ALA A 19 0.03 -28.58 16.35
C ALA A 19 -0.52 -29.68 17.28
N LYS A 20 0.01 -30.90 17.19
CA LYS A 20 -0.36 -32.04 18.02
C LYS A 20 0.18 -31.93 19.46
N PHE A 21 1.19 -31.08 19.72
CA PHE A 21 1.75 -30.91 21.06
C PHE A 21 1.04 -29.77 21.81
N LEU A 22 0.00 -30.12 22.57
CA LEU A 22 -0.85 -29.16 23.30
C LEU A 22 -0.06 -28.27 24.28
N LYS A 23 1.02 -28.79 24.89
CA LYS A 23 1.89 -28.04 25.83
C LYS A 23 2.90 -27.11 25.14
N PHE A 24 3.11 -27.26 23.84
CA PHE A 24 4.17 -26.56 23.12
C PHE A 24 3.86 -25.07 22.89
N VAL A 25 2.62 -24.74 22.52
CA VAL A 25 2.19 -23.34 22.35
C VAL A 25 2.28 -22.55 23.68
N PRO A 26 1.76 -23.07 24.82
CA PRO A 26 1.98 -22.44 26.14
C PRO A 26 3.46 -22.26 26.48
N TYR A 27 4.29 -23.28 26.24
CA TYR A 27 5.73 -23.21 26.49
C TYR A 27 6.41 -22.06 25.71
N LEU A 28 6.13 -21.96 24.41
CA LEU A 28 6.68 -20.88 23.58
C LEU A 28 6.19 -19.49 24.00
N LYS A 29 4.91 -19.36 24.39
CA LYS A 29 4.36 -18.10 24.92
C LYS A 29 5.09 -17.67 26.19
N ASN A 30 5.34 -18.61 27.12
CA ASN A 30 6.10 -18.33 28.35
C ASN A 30 7.55 -17.92 28.07
N LYS A 31 8.18 -18.45 27.02
CA LYS A 31 9.52 -18.01 26.59
C LYS A 31 9.54 -16.64 25.88
N CYS A 32 8.38 -16.13 25.49
CA CYS A 32 8.22 -14.85 24.81
C CYS A 32 7.61 -13.77 25.71
N ILE A 33 7.58 -13.99 27.04
CA ILE A 33 7.19 -12.95 27.99
C ILE A 33 8.13 -11.74 27.77
N ASP A 34 7.56 -10.55 27.71
CA ASP A 34 8.23 -9.27 27.38
C ASP A 34 8.74 -9.08 25.95
N TYR A 35 8.50 -10.03 25.04
CA TYR A 35 8.81 -9.82 23.62
C TYR A 35 7.98 -8.67 23.03
N ARG A 36 8.65 -7.57 22.68
CA ARG A 36 8.05 -6.46 21.93
C ARG A 36 8.43 -6.58 20.47
N PRO A 37 7.47 -6.86 19.56
CA PRO A 37 7.78 -6.92 18.14
C PRO A 37 8.28 -5.55 17.66
N LYS A 38 9.37 -5.55 16.89
CA LYS A 38 9.85 -4.35 16.21
C LYS A 38 8.77 -3.90 15.23
N LYS A 39 8.08 -2.80 15.55
CA LYS A 39 7.12 -2.16 14.65
C LYS A 39 7.86 -1.32 13.61
N SER A 40 7.28 -1.21 12.41
CA SER A 40 7.76 -0.24 11.44
C SER A 40 7.54 1.17 11.97
N LYS A 41 8.42 2.11 11.61
CA LYS A 41 8.18 3.53 11.90
C LYS A 41 6.88 3.96 11.24
N VAL A 42 6.03 4.64 12.01
CA VAL A 42 4.79 5.22 11.52
C VAL A 42 5.07 6.68 11.19
N LEU A 43 4.74 7.11 9.98
CA LEU A 43 4.93 8.49 9.57
C LEU A 43 3.94 9.39 10.32
N THR A 44 4.42 10.54 10.80
CA THR A 44 3.57 11.57 11.38
C THR A 44 2.92 12.40 10.28
N LYS A 45 1.86 13.15 10.64
CA LYS A 45 1.20 14.09 9.72
C LYS A 45 2.19 15.11 9.15
N THR A 46 3.07 15.66 9.99
CA THR A 46 4.06 16.66 9.57
C THR A 46 5.11 16.07 8.64
N GLU A 47 5.55 14.83 8.86
CA GLU A 47 6.47 14.13 7.94
C GLU A 47 5.81 13.88 6.57
N ILE A 48 4.53 13.51 6.57
CA ILE A 48 3.74 13.31 5.34
C ILE A 48 3.62 14.64 4.58
N GLU A 49 3.22 15.71 5.26
CA GLU A 49 3.05 17.04 4.66
C GLU A 49 4.38 17.56 4.11
N LYS A 50 5.45 17.45 4.89
CA LYS A 50 6.81 17.80 4.47
C LYS A 50 7.22 17.05 3.20
N PHE A 51 6.99 15.74 3.16
CA PHE A 51 7.31 14.96 1.96
C PHE A 51 6.46 15.38 0.75
N VAL A 52 5.16 15.59 0.92
CA VAL A 52 4.26 16.00 -0.15
C VAL A 52 4.64 17.39 -0.70
N GLN A 53 5.06 18.32 0.15
CA GLN A 53 5.42 19.67 -0.26
C GLN A 53 6.85 19.78 -0.81
N GLU A 54 7.84 19.28 -0.07
CA GLU A 54 9.26 19.57 -0.34
C GLU A 54 9.93 18.57 -1.29
N ALA A 55 9.44 17.32 -1.36
CA ALA A 55 10.16 16.30 -2.13
C ALA A 55 10.12 16.58 -3.63
N LEU A 56 11.27 16.44 -4.31
CA LEU A 56 11.40 16.73 -5.74
C LEU A 56 10.47 15.85 -6.59
N GLU A 57 9.55 16.48 -7.32
CA GLU A 57 8.56 15.75 -8.13
C GLU A 57 9.20 14.90 -9.23
N LYS A 58 10.28 15.37 -9.87
CA LYS A 58 11.02 14.62 -10.90
C LYS A 58 11.41 13.21 -10.45
N LYS A 59 11.60 13.00 -9.15
CA LYS A 59 11.94 11.69 -8.55
C LYS A 59 10.76 11.06 -7.83
N PHE A 60 9.93 11.84 -7.15
CA PHE A 60 8.99 11.34 -6.16
C PHE A 60 7.50 11.54 -6.51
N LEU A 61 7.14 12.09 -7.67
CA LEU A 61 5.74 12.33 -8.03
C LEU A 61 4.87 11.07 -7.89
N LEU A 62 5.32 9.93 -8.43
CA LEU A 62 4.63 8.65 -8.27
C LEU A 62 4.45 8.26 -6.79
N MET A 63 5.51 8.39 -5.98
CA MET A 63 5.46 8.03 -4.56
C MET A 63 4.52 8.94 -3.78
N LYS A 64 4.49 10.25 -4.09
CA LYS A 64 3.54 11.20 -3.49
C LYS A 64 2.09 10.75 -3.73
N ILE A 65 1.77 10.32 -4.95
CA ILE A 65 0.40 9.91 -5.29
C ILE A 65 0.05 8.58 -4.66
N ILE A 66 0.96 7.61 -4.68
CA ILE A 66 0.74 6.33 -3.99
C ILE A 66 0.50 6.57 -2.49
N LEU A 67 1.25 7.48 -1.87
CA LEU A 67 1.06 7.86 -0.47
C LEU A 67 -0.31 8.51 -0.24
N ILE A 68 -0.70 9.49 -1.05
CA ILE A 68 -2.01 10.15 -0.98
C ILE A 68 -3.13 9.12 -1.11
N MET A 69 -3.12 8.30 -2.16
CA MET A 69 -4.14 7.26 -2.37
C MET A 69 -4.19 6.24 -1.22
N GLY A 70 -3.01 5.89 -0.68
CA GLY A 70 -2.88 5.02 0.48
C GLY A 70 -3.51 5.62 1.74
N ILE A 71 -3.30 6.90 2.01
CA ILE A 71 -3.83 7.60 3.19
C ILE A 71 -5.35 7.77 3.09
N TYR A 72 -5.87 8.30 1.98
CA TYR A 72 -7.30 8.58 1.83
C TYR A 72 -8.15 7.32 1.75
N GLY A 73 -7.66 6.28 1.07
CA GLY A 73 -8.40 5.03 0.87
C GLY A 73 -8.08 3.91 1.87
N ALA A 74 -7.14 4.16 2.81
CA ALA A 74 -6.53 3.14 3.66
C ALA A 74 -6.12 1.89 2.84
N CYS A 75 -5.56 2.12 1.65
CA CYS A 75 -5.42 1.08 0.64
C CYS A 75 -4.29 0.10 0.99
N ARG A 76 -4.57 -1.19 0.87
CA ARG A 76 -3.52 -2.22 0.89
C ARG A 76 -2.68 -2.12 -0.37
N ARG A 77 -1.43 -2.60 -0.29
CA ARG A 77 -0.52 -2.68 -1.44
C ARG A 77 -1.18 -3.34 -2.66
N VAL A 78 -1.88 -4.46 -2.48
CA VAL A 78 -2.51 -5.19 -3.59
C VAL A 78 -3.66 -4.40 -4.24
N GLU A 79 -4.39 -3.61 -3.45
CA GLU A 79 -5.46 -2.75 -3.96
C GLU A 79 -4.85 -1.64 -4.83
N LEU A 80 -3.82 -0.95 -4.32
CA LEU A 80 -3.09 0.07 -5.07
C LEU A 80 -2.49 -0.47 -6.37
N LEU A 81 -1.90 -1.67 -6.34
CA LEU A 81 -1.30 -2.27 -7.53
C LEU A 81 -2.32 -2.60 -8.63
N LYS A 82 -3.57 -2.91 -8.25
CA LYS A 82 -4.65 -3.32 -9.15
C LYS A 82 -5.53 -2.17 -9.63
N LEU A 83 -5.39 -0.96 -9.07
CA LEU A 83 -6.13 0.21 -9.54
C LEU A 83 -5.87 0.46 -11.03
N THR A 84 -6.95 0.77 -11.75
CA THR A 84 -6.95 1.12 -13.16
C THR A 84 -7.42 2.56 -13.37
N ILE A 85 -7.23 3.09 -14.58
CA ILE A 85 -7.72 4.43 -14.93
C ILE A 85 -9.26 4.49 -14.82
N ASN A 86 -9.95 3.40 -15.17
CA ASN A 86 -11.42 3.32 -15.13
C ASN A 86 -11.98 3.39 -13.70
N ASP A 87 -11.14 3.14 -12.70
CA ASP A 87 -11.50 3.24 -11.29
C ASP A 87 -11.46 4.67 -10.76
N ILE A 88 -10.99 5.63 -11.57
CA ILE A 88 -10.80 7.03 -11.20
C ILE A 88 -11.84 7.90 -11.90
N GLU A 89 -12.53 8.72 -11.11
CA GLU A 89 -13.45 9.73 -11.61
C GLU A 89 -12.96 11.11 -11.13
N GLU A 90 -12.50 11.93 -12.08
CA GLU A 90 -12.06 13.29 -11.82
C GLU A 90 -13.22 14.28 -11.88
N LYS A 91 -13.38 15.08 -10.83
CA LYS A 91 -14.27 16.25 -10.80
C LYS A 91 -13.46 17.52 -10.57
N SER A 92 -14.08 18.69 -10.75
CA SER A 92 -13.41 19.99 -10.60
C SER A 92 -12.75 20.19 -9.24
N SER A 93 -13.39 19.74 -8.15
CA SER A 93 -12.93 19.89 -6.77
C SER A 93 -12.60 18.59 -6.06
N ALA A 94 -12.61 17.44 -6.75
CA ALA A 94 -12.41 16.14 -6.12
C ALA A 94 -11.86 15.09 -7.10
N VAL A 95 -11.10 14.13 -6.57
CA VAL A 95 -10.77 12.88 -7.27
C VAL A 95 -11.43 11.74 -6.52
N ILE A 96 -12.31 11.00 -7.18
CA ILE A 96 -13.06 9.88 -6.63
C ILE A 96 -12.40 8.58 -7.11
N VAL A 97 -12.14 7.65 -6.19
CA VAL A 97 -11.46 6.40 -6.49
C VAL A 97 -12.28 5.22 -6.02
N LYS A 98 -12.58 4.29 -6.94
CA LYS A 98 -13.43 3.12 -6.72
C LYS A 98 -12.55 1.87 -6.60
N ILE A 99 -12.61 1.17 -5.47
CA ILE A 99 -11.87 -0.08 -5.26
C ILE A 99 -12.82 -1.25 -5.52
N GLN A 100 -12.66 -1.89 -6.68
CA GLN A 100 -13.60 -2.90 -7.19
C GLN A 100 -13.41 -4.30 -6.58
N ASN A 101 -12.33 -4.56 -5.85
CA ASN A 101 -12.09 -5.90 -5.30
C ASN A 101 -11.16 -5.90 -4.08
N SER A 102 -11.76 -5.94 -2.89
CA SER A 102 -11.04 -6.18 -1.64
C SER A 102 -11.17 -7.66 -1.23
N LYS A 103 -10.28 -8.13 -0.34
CA LYS A 103 -10.33 -9.50 0.20
C LYS A 103 -11.68 -9.87 0.84
N THR A 104 -12.52 -8.90 1.17
CA THR A 104 -13.81 -9.08 1.83
C THR A 104 -15.00 -8.96 0.87
N HIS A 105 -14.77 -8.94 -0.46
CA HIS A 105 -15.79 -8.72 -1.50
C HIS A 105 -16.60 -7.41 -1.35
N SER A 106 -16.14 -6.50 -0.49
CA SER A 106 -16.76 -5.19 -0.29
C SER A 106 -16.08 -4.20 -1.23
N GLN A 107 -16.86 -3.62 -2.14
CA GLN A 107 -16.45 -2.46 -2.91
C GLN A 107 -16.46 -1.24 -2.00
N ARG A 108 -15.49 -0.34 -2.17
CA ARG A 108 -15.48 0.93 -1.45
C ARG A 108 -14.96 2.04 -2.34
N THR A 109 -15.44 3.25 -2.06
CA THR A 109 -15.03 4.46 -2.76
C THR A 109 -14.46 5.44 -1.75
N PHE A 110 -13.42 6.17 -2.12
CA PHE A 110 -12.89 7.26 -1.31
C PHE A 110 -12.68 8.51 -2.18
N VAL A 111 -12.64 9.66 -1.52
CA VAL A 111 -12.59 10.98 -2.16
C VAL A 111 -11.39 11.74 -1.68
N ILE A 112 -10.59 12.24 -2.62
CA ILE A 112 -9.50 13.18 -2.37
C ILE A 112 -10.05 14.60 -2.61
N SER A 113 -10.12 15.38 -1.53
CA SER A 113 -10.69 16.74 -1.53
C SER A 113 -9.65 17.85 -1.31
N ASN A 114 -8.41 17.51 -0.95
CA ASN A 114 -7.37 18.53 -0.74
C ASN A 114 -6.87 19.06 -2.10
N PRO A 115 -6.90 20.39 -2.35
CA PRO A 115 -6.52 20.97 -3.63
C PRO A 115 -5.10 20.63 -4.10
N ILE A 116 -4.12 20.63 -3.19
CA ILE A 116 -2.72 20.31 -3.49
C ILE A 116 -2.62 18.84 -3.94
N HIS A 117 -3.31 17.95 -3.22
CA HIS A 117 -3.31 16.53 -3.55
C HIS A 117 -4.02 16.24 -4.88
N ILE A 118 -5.12 16.95 -5.16
CA ILE A 118 -5.83 16.87 -6.45
C ILE A 118 -4.91 17.31 -7.59
N GLN A 119 -4.19 18.43 -7.43
CA GLN A 119 -3.28 18.95 -8.45
C GLN A 119 -2.14 17.96 -8.75
N LEU A 120 -1.58 17.33 -7.71
CA LEU A 120 -0.58 16.27 -7.89
C LEU A 120 -1.13 15.07 -8.67
N CYS A 121 -2.34 14.62 -8.34
CA CYS A 121 -2.99 13.52 -9.04
C CYS A 121 -3.17 13.85 -10.53
N ARG A 122 -3.77 14.99 -10.85
CA ARG A 122 -3.97 15.47 -12.23
C ARG A 122 -2.66 15.58 -13.00
N LYS A 123 -1.61 16.14 -12.37
CA LYS A 123 -0.29 16.28 -12.99
C LYS A 123 0.26 14.93 -13.44
N TYR A 124 0.12 13.89 -12.62
CA TYR A 124 0.55 12.55 -12.98
C TYR A 124 -0.34 11.90 -14.05
N TYR A 125 -1.65 12.11 -14.00
CA TYR A 125 -2.55 11.55 -15.01
C TYR A 125 -2.26 12.08 -16.41
N ILE A 126 -2.03 13.39 -16.55
CA ILE A 126 -1.60 14.01 -17.81
C ILE A 126 -0.26 13.43 -18.29
N LEU A 127 0.69 13.28 -17.36
CA LEU A 127 2.03 12.76 -17.68
C LEU A 127 2.00 11.29 -18.08
N ARG A 128 1.09 10.52 -17.49
CA ARG A 128 0.85 9.11 -17.79
C ARG A 128 0.19 8.91 -19.15
N SER A 129 -0.86 9.68 -19.47
CA SER A 129 -1.69 9.47 -20.67
C SER A 129 -0.91 9.59 -21.97
N ALA A 130 0.18 10.37 -21.97
CA ALA A 130 0.98 10.63 -23.16
C ALA A 130 1.78 9.42 -23.71
N TYR A 131 1.94 8.32 -22.96
CA TYR A 131 2.95 7.31 -23.30
C TYR A 131 2.54 5.84 -23.14
N ILE A 132 1.32 5.52 -22.67
CA ILE A 132 1.04 4.18 -22.12
C ILE A 132 -0.33 3.63 -22.57
N THR A 133 -0.31 2.41 -23.11
CA THR A 133 -1.50 1.65 -23.57
C THR A 133 -2.15 0.79 -22.47
N ASN A 134 -1.45 0.54 -21.36
CA ASN A 134 -2.00 -0.30 -20.29
C ASN A 134 -3.12 0.44 -19.52
N LEU A 135 -4.05 -0.30 -18.91
CA LEU A 135 -5.12 0.29 -18.09
C LEU A 135 -4.69 0.56 -16.64
N ARG A 136 -3.54 0.04 -16.23
CA ARG A 136 -3.05 0.10 -14.85
C ARG A 136 -2.74 1.53 -14.45
N LEU A 137 -3.24 1.99 -13.31
CA LEU A 137 -3.07 3.38 -12.89
C LEU A 137 -1.60 3.76 -12.69
N PHE A 138 -0.86 2.95 -11.93
CA PHE A 138 0.52 3.23 -11.58
C PHE A 138 1.50 2.55 -12.51
N ASN A 139 2.25 3.36 -13.25
CA ASN A 139 3.40 2.95 -14.04
C ASN A 139 4.72 3.32 -13.36
N LYS A 140 5.80 2.66 -13.79
CA LYS A 140 7.14 3.00 -13.34
C LYS A 140 7.43 4.46 -13.70
N TYR A 141 8.04 5.19 -12.77
CA TYR A 141 8.32 6.62 -12.93
C TYR A 141 9.82 6.87 -12.73
N VAL A 142 10.47 7.43 -13.75
CA VAL A 142 11.92 7.67 -13.77
C VAL A 142 12.18 9.03 -14.36
N ASN A 143 12.97 9.86 -13.66
CA ASN A 143 13.48 11.15 -14.15
C ASN A 143 12.42 12.08 -14.75
N GLY A 144 11.23 12.14 -14.14
CA GLY A 144 10.17 13.01 -14.64
C GLY A 144 9.23 12.37 -15.66
N LYS A 145 9.38 11.08 -15.98
CA LYS A 145 8.59 10.42 -17.03
C LYS A 145 7.99 9.10 -16.55
N CYS A 146 6.77 8.82 -17.00
CA CYS A 146 6.16 7.50 -16.87
C CYS A 146 6.73 6.59 -17.96
N VAL A 147 7.15 5.40 -17.57
CA VAL A 147 7.67 4.36 -18.45
C VAL A 147 6.84 3.09 -18.28
N ASN A 148 6.71 2.30 -19.35
CA ASN A 148 6.09 0.98 -19.30
C ASN A 148 6.99 -0.04 -18.60
#